data_AF-A0A927G556-F1
#
_entry.id   AF-A0A927G556-F1
#
_cell.length_a   1.000
_cell.length_b   1.000
_cell.length_c   1.000
_cell.angle_alpha   90.00
_cell.angle_beta   90.00
_cell.angle_gamma   90.00
#
_symmetry.space_group_name_H-M   'P 1'
#
loop_
_entity.id
_entity.type
_entity.pdbx_description
1 polymer ?
#
loop_
_entity_poly.entity_id
_entity_poly.type
_entity_poly.pdbx_seq_one_letter_code
_entity_poly.pdbx_strand_id
1 'polypeptide(L)'
;MNKLKWILYWSGASLIIIPTIVVLISDDVTFNSTISNIVINTAIILVILGKMITIFEKKKGNKSFVPDIGAVIGLFIVLVIRFV
;
A
#
# COMPACT_ATOMS: atom_id res chain seq x y z
N MET A 1 26.46 -14.72 2.86
CA MET A 1 25.17 -14.12 3.30
C MET A 1 24.60 -13.03 2.38
N ASN A 2 25.37 -12.34 1.53
CA ASN A 2 24.81 -11.31 0.61
C ASN A 2 24.12 -11.85 -0.65
N LYS A 3 24.63 -12.94 -1.25
CA LYS A 3 24.06 -13.49 -2.49
C LYS A 3 22.61 -13.96 -2.34
N LEU A 4 22.28 -14.60 -1.21
CA LEU A 4 20.93 -15.10 -0.94
C LEU A 4 19.93 -13.95 -0.76
N LYS A 5 20.32 -12.90 -0.02
CA LYS A 5 19.53 -11.67 0.12
C LYS A 5 19.27 -11.02 -1.24
N TRP A 6 20.27 -11.00 -2.11
CA TRP A 6 20.12 -10.39 -3.44
C TRP A 6 19.16 -11.19 -4.33
N ILE A 7 19.21 -12.53 -4.27
CA ILE A 7 18.25 -13.41 -4.96
C ILE A 7 16.82 -13.19 -4.42
N LEU A 8 16.65 -13.06 -3.09
CA LEU A 8 15.37 -12.76 -2.45
C LEU A 8 14.81 -11.39 -2.84
N TYR A 9 15.67 -10.38 -2.97
CA TYR A 9 15.26 -9.05 -3.45
C TYR A 9 14.85 -9.08 -4.92
N TRP A 10 15.60 -9.80 -5.75
CA TRP A 10 15.28 -9.96 -7.17
C TRP A 10 13.98 -10.74 -7.39
N SER A 11 13.74 -11.82 -6.62
CA SER A 11 12.50 -12.57 -6.70
C SER A 11 11.30 -11.75 -6.24
N GLY A 12 11.45 -10.98 -5.15
CA GLY A 12 10.44 -10.05 -4.68
C GLY A 12 10.15 -8.93 -5.68
N ALA A 13 11.19 -8.36 -6.30
CA ALA A 13 11.05 -7.34 -7.33
C ALA A 13 10.31 -7.88 -8.56
N SER A 14 10.67 -9.06 -9.08
CA SER A 14 9.96 -9.70 -10.19
C SER A 14 8.49 -9.98 -9.86
N LEU A 15 8.19 -10.43 -8.64
CA LEU A 15 6.82 -10.68 -8.17
C LEU A 15 5.94 -9.43 -8.21
N ILE A 16 6.52 -8.24 -8.06
CA ILE A 16 5.78 -6.97 -8.09
C ILE A 16 5.77 -6.38 -9.51
N ILE A 17 6.92 -6.37 -10.17
CA ILE A 17 7.12 -5.70 -11.46
C ILE A 17 6.31 -6.37 -12.57
N ILE A 18 6.32 -7.71 -12.66
CA ILE A 18 5.63 -8.44 -13.72
C ILE A 18 4.12 -8.16 -13.72
N PRO A 19 3.37 -8.35 -12.62
CA PRO A 19 1.94 -8.04 -12.62
C PRO A 19 1.65 -6.55 -12.80
N THR A 20 2.53 -5.66 -12.33
CA THR A 20 2.38 -4.21 -12.55
C THR A 20 2.47 -3.86 -14.04
N ILE A 21 3.45 -4.42 -14.76
CA ILE A 21 3.60 -4.23 -16.21
C ILE A 21 2.42 -4.84 -16.97
N VAL A 22 1.96 -6.03 -16.58
CA VAL A 22 0.80 -6.68 -17.22
C VAL A 22 -0.44 -5.80 -17.09
N VAL A 23 -0.70 -5.23 -15.91
CA VAL A 23 -1.82 -4.30 -15.71
C VAL A 23 -1.66 -3.01 -16.51
N LEU A 24 -0.43 -2.51 -16.69
CA LEU A 24 -0.15 -1.28 -17.46
C LEU A 24 -0.22 -1.46 -18.98
N ILE A 25 0.15 -2.63 -19.50
CA ILE A 25 0.18 -2.92 -20.95
C ILE A 25 -1.17 -3.45 -21.44
N SER A 26 -1.92 -4.14 -20.58
CA SER A 26 -3.17 -4.75 -21.00
C SER A 26 -4.30 -3.73 -20.94
N ASP A 27 -4.45 -2.94 -22.00
CA ASP A 27 -5.50 -1.92 -22.16
C ASP A 27 -6.93 -2.49 -22.01
N ASP A 28 -7.12 -3.77 -22.33
CA ASP A 28 -8.42 -4.46 -22.29
C ASP A 28 -8.73 -5.16 -20.96
N VAL A 29 -7.81 -5.13 -19.99
CA VAL A 29 -8.09 -5.70 -18.65
C VAL A 29 -8.73 -4.61 -17.81
N THR A 30 -9.96 -4.23 -18.20
CA THR A 30 -10.79 -3.38 -17.36
C THR A 30 -11.07 -4.14 -16.07
N PHE A 31 -10.42 -3.72 -14.98
CA PHE A 31 -10.84 -4.15 -13.65
C PHE A 31 -12.33 -3.85 -13.53
N ASN A 32 -13.13 -4.89 -13.37
CA ASN A 32 -14.54 -4.73 -12.99
C ASN A 32 -14.61 -3.72 -11.84
N SER A 33 -15.51 -2.75 -11.91
CA SER A 33 -15.68 -1.69 -10.92
C SER A 33 -15.75 -2.25 -9.49
N THR A 34 -16.38 -3.41 -9.31
CA THR A 34 -16.43 -4.12 -8.03
C THR A 34 -15.05 -4.58 -7.56
N ILE A 35 -14.25 -5.18 -8.45
CA ILE A 35 -12.90 -5.66 -8.12
C ILE A 35 -11.97 -4.46 -7.87
N SER A 36 -12.05 -3.41 -8.69
CA SER A 36 -11.29 -2.18 -8.49
C SER A 36 -11.60 -1.54 -7.12
N ASN A 37 -12.88 -1.46 -6.74
CA ASN A 37 -13.28 -0.93 -5.44
C ASN A 37 -12.77 -1.79 -4.28
N ILE A 38 -12.84 -3.12 -4.38
CA ILE A 38 -12.30 -4.03 -3.36
C ILE A 38 -10.79 -3.87 -3.22
N VAL A 39 -10.05 -3.86 -4.34
CA VAL A 39 -8.59 -3.73 -4.35
C VAL A 39 -8.15 -2.41 -3.74
N ILE A 40 -8.78 -1.30 -4.14
CA ILE A 40 -8.40 0.03 -3.65
C ILE A 40 -8.79 0.20 -2.17
N ASN A 41 -9.96 -0.26 -1.74
CA ASN A 41 -10.34 -0.23 -0.32
C ASN A 41 -9.37 -1.07 0.53
N THR A 42 -9.00 -2.26 0.05
CA THR A 42 -8.03 -3.13 0.72
C THR A 42 -6.66 -2.46 0.81
N ALA A 43 -6.21 -1.80 -0.26
CA ALA A 43 -4.95 -1.05 -0.28
C ALA A 43 -4.97 0.12 0.72
N ILE A 44 -6.04 0.91 0.76
CA ILE A 44 -6.18 2.03 1.71
C ILE A 44 -6.13 1.51 3.16
N ILE A 45 -6.84 0.43 3.47
CA ILE A 45 -6.83 -0.19 4.81
C ILE A 45 -5.40 -0.65 5.18
N LEU A 46 -4.70 -1.32 4.26
CA LEU A 46 -3.32 -1.75 4.46
C LEU A 46 -2.37 -0.57 4.74
N VAL A 47 -2.51 0.53 4.00
CA VAL A 47 -1.71 1.75 4.22
C VAL A 47 -2.01 2.36 5.58
N ILE A 48 -3.29 2.43 6.00
CA ILE A 48 -3.68 2.90 7.33
C ILE A 48 -3.06 2.02 8.43
N LEU A 49 -3.12 0.70 8.29
CA LEU A 49 -2.52 -0.24 9.25
C LEU A 49 -1.00 -0.09 9.33
N GLY A 50 -0.31 0.04 8.19
CA GLY A 50 1.14 0.28 8.16
C GLY A 50 1.53 1.60 8.82
N LYS A 51 0.77 2.67 8.56
CA LYS A 51 0.94 3.97 9.23
C LYS A 51 0.68 3.87 10.73
N MET A 52 -0.34 3.12 11.17
CA MET A 52 -0.61 2.88 12.59
C MET A 52 0.58 2.22 13.28
N ILE A 53 1.16 1.17 12.70
CA ILE A 53 2.37 0.52 13.23
C ILE A 53 3.53 1.53 13.33
N THR A 54 3.74 2.32 12.28
CA THR A 54 4.78 3.37 12.26
C THR A 54 4.57 4.41 13.36
N ILE A 55 3.32 4.80 13.64
CA ILE A 55 2.96 5.71 14.73
C ILE A 55 3.29 5.07 16.08
N PHE A 56 2.96 3.79 16.29
CA PHE A 56 3.32 3.07 17.52
C PHE A 56 4.83 3.01 17.74
N GLU A 57 5.61 2.74 16.70
CA GLU A 57 7.08 2.74 16.78
C GLU A 57 7.65 4.14 17.06
N LYS A 58 7.15 5.17 16.38
CA LYS A 58 7.58 6.56 16.57
C LYS A 58 7.19 7.10 17.95
N LYS A 59 6.03 6.70 18.49
CA LYS A 59 5.59 7.00 19.86
C LYS A 59 6.55 6.41 20.88
N LYS A 60 6.98 5.15 20.70
CA LYS A 60 7.95 4.50 21.58
C LYS A 60 9.35 5.13 21.49
N GLY A 61 9.73 5.62 20.31
CA GLY A 61 11.01 6.28 20.06
C GLY A 61 11.04 7.79 20.29
N ASN A 62 9.96 8.39 20.82
CA ASN A 62 9.82 9.85 21.03
C ASN A 62 10.09 10.69 19.76
N LYS A 63 9.78 10.15 18.58
CA LYS A 63 9.93 10.83 17.28
C LYS A 63 8.59 11.44 16.86
N SER A 64 8.65 12.51 16.07
CA SER A 64 7.44 13.16 15.54
C SER A 64 6.60 12.20 14.69
N PHE A 65 5.35 11.97 15.13
CA PHE A 65 4.34 11.14 14.47
C PHE A 65 3.20 11.97 13.84
N VAL A 66 3.25 13.30 14.00
CA VAL A 66 2.27 14.27 13.46
C VAL A 66 2.00 14.07 11.95
N PRO A 67 3.03 13.95 11.07
CA PRO A 67 2.77 13.76 9.64
C PRO A 67 2.12 12.42 9.31
N ASP A 68 2.36 11.38 10.12
CA ASP A 68 1.73 10.07 9.89
C ASP A 68 0.26 10.05 10.31
N ILE A 69 -0.10 10.77 11.37
CA ILE A 69 -1.50 10.99 11.74
C ILE A 69 -2.24 11.76 10.65
N GLY A 70 -1.63 12.83 10.11
CA GLY A 70 -2.21 13.58 8.99
C GLY A 70 -2.48 12.69 7.76
N ALA A 71 -1.53 11.80 7.43
CA ALA A 71 -1.71 10.83 6.35
C ALA A 71 -2.85 9.84 6.64
N VAL A 72 -2.98 9.34 7.87
CA VAL A 72 -4.09 8.44 8.26
C VAL A 72 -5.43 9.15 8.12
N ILE A 73 -5.56 10.38 8.63
CA ILE A 73 -6.81 11.16 8.53
C ILE A 73 -7.17 11.44 7.07
N GLY A 74 -6.22 11.87 6.25
CA GLY A 74 -6.43 12.11 4.83
C GLY A 74 -6.92 10.85 4.09
N LEU A 75 -6.29 9.70 4.37
CA LEU A 75 -6.72 8.42 3.81
C LEU A 75 -8.10 7.98 4.32
N PHE A 76 -8.43 8.30 5.56
CA PHE A 76 -9.76 8.01 6.13
C PHE A 76 -10.86 8.80 5.43
N ILE A 77 -10.61 10.09 5.13
CA ILE A 77 -11.54 10.94 4.39
C ILE A 77 -11.77 10.38 2.97
N VAL A 78 -10.69 9.99 2.29
CA VAL A 78 -10.78 9.36 0.96
C VAL A 78 -11.61 8.08 1.03
N LEU A 79 -11.44 7.27 2.06
CA LEU A 79 -12.20 6.03 2.24
C LEU A 79 -13.69 6.31 2.46
N VAL A 80 -14.05 7.29 3.29
CA VAL A 80 -15.45 7.67 3.56
C VAL A 80 -16.13 8.23 2.30
N ILE A 81 -15.49 9.17 1.60
CA ILE A 81 -16.06 9.79 0.39
C ILE A 81 -16.31 8.75 -0.70
N ARG A 82 -15.45 7.75 -0.81
CA ARG A 82 -15.54 6.72 -1.86
C ARG A 82 -16.56 5.61 -1.52
N PHE A 83 -16.98 5.53 -0.26
CA PHE A 83 -17.96 4.55 0.21
C PHE A 83 -19.40 5.11 0.22
N VAL A 84 -19.56 6.45 0.21
CA VAL A 84 -20.83 7.18 0.05
C VAL A 84 -21.17 7.34 -1.43
#